data_AF-A0A955KGV0-F1
#
_entry.id   AF-A0A955KGV0-F1
#
_cell.length_a   1.000
_cell.length_b   1.000
_cell.length_c   1.000
_cell.angle_alpha   90.00
_cell.angle_beta   90.00
_cell.angle_gamma   90.00
#
_symmetry.space_group_name_H-M   'P 1'
#
loop_
_entity.id
_entity.type
_entity.pdbx_description
1 polymer ?
#
loop_
_entity_poly.entity_id
_entity_poly.type
_entity_poly.pdbx_seq_one_letter_code
_entity_poly.pdbx_strand_id
1 'polypeptide(L)'
;MEIKKTTDNPENGFALLITLIVVGVVLSVGMTILDLSIKQVKLSTNARESEVSFHAANAGAECARYWRRYKSDPDKADDMVRGIDISPTCFGEVPETSNPITKTNIIPDDPSSGEVFQYQYEFEWGGSTRCTEINTIVASSTLGAGGITISNMRSYVPGFPTTPTIPLGEATCDEGSQCTILAVSGYNRPCSSKSGYGSVQREVLLQF
;
A
#
# COMPACT_ATOMS: atom_id res chain seq x y z
N MET A 1 -25.38 83.17 32.83
CA MET A 1 -25.29 81.71 32.66
C MET A 1 -25.13 81.45 31.17
N GLU A 2 -23.89 81.31 30.71
CA GLU A 2 -23.60 81.11 29.29
C GLU A 2 -23.63 79.61 28.97
N ILE A 3 -24.48 79.21 28.02
CA ILE A 3 -24.59 77.84 27.55
C ILE A 3 -23.50 77.62 26.50
N LYS A 4 -22.47 76.86 26.87
CA LYS A 4 -21.36 76.50 25.99
C LYS A 4 -21.81 75.41 25.02
N LYS A 5 -21.90 75.74 23.73
CA LYS A 5 -22.25 74.82 22.64
C LYS A 5 -21.05 73.90 22.35
N THR A 6 -21.20 72.60 22.60
CA THR A 6 -20.25 71.57 22.15
C THR A 6 -20.36 71.40 20.65
N THR A 7 -19.29 71.71 19.92
CA THR A 7 -19.11 71.37 18.51
C THR A 7 -18.78 69.88 18.40
N ASP A 8 -19.75 69.08 17.98
CA ASP A 8 -19.50 67.69 17.57
C ASP A 8 -18.65 67.71 16.29
N ASN A 9 -17.43 67.17 16.37
CA ASN A 9 -16.57 66.93 15.21
C ASN A 9 -16.97 65.58 14.57
N PRO A 10 -17.60 65.57 13.39
CA PRO A 10 -18.09 64.34 12.73
C PRO A 10 -16.97 63.42 12.23
N GLU A 11 -15.71 63.85 12.29
CA GLU A 11 -14.55 63.16 11.72
C GLU A 11 -14.12 61.91 12.52
N ASN A 12 -14.50 61.81 13.80
CA ASN A 12 -14.13 60.68 14.67
C ASN A 12 -14.82 59.35 14.31
N GLY A 13 -16.01 59.39 13.68
CA GLY A 13 -16.74 58.18 13.28
C GLY A 13 -16.15 57.48 12.05
N PHE A 14 -15.55 58.26 11.14
CA PHE A 14 -14.96 57.74 9.91
C PHE A 14 -13.68 56.93 10.20
N ALA A 15 -12.83 57.42 11.09
CA ALA A 15 -11.61 56.72 11.51
C ALA A 15 -11.91 55.36 12.15
N LEU A 16 -12.98 55.27 12.96
CA LEU A 16 -13.43 54.02 13.58
C LEU A 16 -13.87 52.99 12.52
N LEU A 17 -14.68 53.43 11.55
CA LEU A 17 -15.18 52.56 10.47
C LEU A 17 -14.03 52.00 9.62
N ILE A 18 -13.08 52.86 9.22
CA ILE A 18 -11.91 52.45 8.44
C ILE A 18 -11.06 51.45 9.22
N THR A 19 -10.84 51.68 10.52
CA THR A 19 -10.10 50.74 11.38
C THR A 19 -10.78 49.37 11.42
N LEU A 20 -12.11 49.32 11.52
CA LEU A 20 -12.86 48.07 11.58
C LEU A 20 -12.80 47.29 10.26
N ILE A 21 -12.83 47.99 9.12
CA ILE A 21 -12.66 47.39 7.79
C ILE A 21 -11.25 46.80 7.66
N VAL A 22 -10.20 47.55 8.03
CA VAL A 22 -8.81 47.08 7.95
C VAL A 22 -8.59 45.86 8.84
N VAL A 23 -9.08 45.88 10.09
CA VAL A 23 -9.02 44.73 10.99
C VAL A 23 -9.77 43.53 10.41
N GLY A 24 -10.95 43.73 9.82
CA GLY A 24 -11.71 42.66 9.16
C GLY A 24 -10.94 42.00 8.01
N VAL A 25 -10.27 42.79 7.16
CA VAL A 25 -9.44 42.28 6.06
C VAL A 25 -8.24 41.51 6.62
N VAL A 26 -7.53 42.05 7.61
CA VAL A 26 -6.37 41.39 8.23
C VAL A 26 -6.77 40.07 8.89
N LEU A 27 -7.90 40.02 9.60
CA LEU A 27 -8.43 38.79 10.20
C LEU A 27 -8.81 37.76 9.12
N SER A 28 -9.44 38.19 8.03
CA SER A 28 -9.81 37.31 6.91
C SER A 28 -8.57 36.66 6.27
N VAL A 29 -7.52 37.46 6.01
CA VAL A 29 -6.24 36.97 5.48
C VAL A 29 -5.56 36.02 6.49
N GLY A 30 -5.53 36.40 7.76
CA GLY A 30 -4.94 35.57 8.82
C GLY A 30 -5.62 34.21 8.94
N MET A 31 -6.95 34.16 8.91
CA MET A 31 -7.71 32.90 8.96
C MET A 31 -7.44 32.02 7.75
N THR A 32 -7.31 32.62 6.57
CA THR A 32 -6.99 31.90 5.33
C THR A 32 -5.59 31.27 5.41
N ILE A 33 -4.60 32.00 5.91
CA ILE A 33 -3.23 31.48 6.07
C ILE A 33 -3.18 30.33 7.09
N LEU A 34 -3.92 30.44 8.21
CA LEU A 34 -4.00 29.38 9.21
C LEU A 34 -4.62 28.09 8.63
N ASP A 35 -5.72 28.20 7.88
CA ASP A 35 -6.35 27.04 7.23
C ASP A 35 -5.42 26.35 6.23
N LEU A 36 -4.72 27.14 5.40
CA LEU A 36 -3.70 26.61 4.48
C LEU A 36 -2.57 25.90 5.22
N SER A 37 -2.07 26.49 6.30
CA SER A 37 -0.97 25.91 7.09
C SER A 37 -1.36 24.55 7.69
N ILE A 38 -2.59 24.43 8.23
CA ILE A 38 -3.11 23.17 8.78
C ILE A 38 -3.20 22.10 7.68
N LYS A 39 -3.70 22.48 6.49
CA LYS A 39 -3.78 21.56 5.34
C LYS A 39 -2.40 21.10 4.87
N GLN A 40 -1.43 22.01 4.80
CA GLN A 40 -0.05 21.68 4.42
C GLN A 40 0.60 20.69 5.39
N VAL A 41 0.44 20.90 6.71
CA VAL A 41 0.96 19.96 7.72
C VAL A 41 0.33 18.58 7.55
N LYS A 42 -1.00 18.49 7.38
CA LYS A 42 -1.69 17.21 7.15
C LYS A 42 -1.22 16.50 5.88
N LEU A 43 -0.99 17.24 4.79
CA LEU A 43 -0.50 16.66 3.55
C LEU A 43 0.94 16.17 3.69
N SER A 44 1.78 16.92 4.40
CA SER A 44 3.17 16.54 4.71
C SER A 44 3.24 15.28 5.56
N THR A 45 2.41 15.15 6.59
CA THR A 45 2.35 13.92 7.40
C THR A 45 1.90 12.74 6.56
N ASN A 46 0.86 12.89 5.74
CA ASN A 46 0.39 11.80 4.87
C ASN A 46 1.43 11.38 3.83
N ALA A 47 2.20 12.33 3.29
CA ALA A 47 3.29 12.04 2.37
C ALA A 47 4.41 11.24 3.06
N ARG A 48 4.79 11.62 4.28
CA ARG A 48 5.78 10.89 5.09
C ARG A 48 5.32 9.46 5.39
N GLU A 49 4.09 9.28 5.85
CA GLU A 49 3.55 7.94 6.14
C GLU A 49 3.44 7.07 4.87
N SER A 50 3.16 7.70 3.72
CA SER A 50 3.17 7.03 2.42
C SER A 50 4.57 6.59 1.99
N GLU A 51 5.59 7.40 2.25
CA GLU A 51 6.97 7.04 1.97
C GLU A 51 7.43 5.86 2.84
N VAL A 52 7.10 5.88 4.14
CA VAL A 52 7.42 4.78 5.06
C VAL A 52 6.80 3.45 4.62
N SER A 53 5.51 3.47 4.28
CA SER A 53 4.80 2.29 3.77
C SER A 53 5.35 1.83 2.41
N PHE A 54 5.73 2.75 1.52
CA PHE A 54 6.35 2.39 0.25
C PHE A 54 7.75 1.76 0.42
N HIS A 55 8.58 2.29 1.31
CA HIS A 55 9.90 1.70 1.61
C HIS A 55 9.77 0.29 2.19
N ALA A 56 8.78 0.06 3.06
CA ALA A 56 8.48 -1.27 3.58
C ALA A 56 8.05 -2.23 2.44
N ALA A 57 7.13 -1.79 1.58
CA ALA A 57 6.70 -2.57 0.42
C ALA A 57 7.87 -2.91 -0.53
N ASN A 58 8.76 -1.94 -0.78
CA ASN A 58 9.90 -2.16 -1.67
C ASN A 58 10.94 -3.12 -1.08
N ALA A 59 11.20 -3.05 0.23
CA ALA A 59 12.04 -4.03 0.92
C ALA A 59 11.47 -5.44 0.78
N GLY A 60 10.16 -5.60 0.99
CA GLY A 60 9.48 -6.88 0.77
C GLY A 60 9.54 -7.37 -0.68
N ALA A 61 9.35 -6.46 -1.65
CA ALA A 61 9.39 -6.79 -3.07
C ALA A 61 10.76 -7.31 -3.51
N GLU A 62 11.86 -6.70 -3.03
CA GLU A 62 13.21 -7.18 -3.32
C GLU A 62 13.50 -8.54 -2.68
N CYS A 63 13.01 -8.79 -1.47
CA CYS A 63 13.12 -10.11 -0.84
C CYS A 63 12.29 -11.18 -1.55
N ALA A 64 11.06 -10.86 -1.95
CA ALA A 64 10.21 -11.76 -2.73
C ALA A 64 10.85 -12.11 -4.09
N ARG A 65 11.46 -11.11 -4.77
CA ARG A 65 12.23 -11.33 -6.00
C ARG A 65 13.45 -12.22 -5.78
N TYR A 66 14.15 -12.04 -4.66
CA TYR A 66 15.28 -12.88 -4.30
C TYR A 66 14.84 -14.34 -4.10
N TRP A 67 13.79 -14.59 -3.31
CA TRP A 67 13.29 -15.95 -3.10
C TRP A 67 12.78 -16.58 -4.38
N ARG A 68 12.03 -15.87 -5.22
CA ARG A 68 11.64 -16.35 -6.54
C ARG A 68 12.87 -16.83 -7.34
N ARG A 69 13.90 -15.99 -7.48
CA ARG A 69 15.11 -16.33 -8.26
C ARG A 69 15.95 -17.45 -7.65
N TYR A 70 15.87 -17.67 -6.35
CA TYR A 70 16.69 -18.67 -5.66
C TYR A 70 15.95 -19.99 -5.45
N LYS A 71 14.63 -19.93 -5.19
CA LYS A 71 13.75 -21.04 -4.83
C LYS A 71 12.82 -21.50 -5.95
N SER A 72 12.75 -20.79 -7.07
CA SER A 72 12.08 -21.26 -8.31
C SER A 72 13.09 -21.66 -9.40
N ASP A 73 14.39 -21.71 -9.07
CA ASP A 73 15.43 -22.09 -10.02
C ASP A 73 15.67 -23.61 -9.97
N PRO A 74 15.56 -24.33 -11.11
CA PRO A 74 15.74 -25.78 -11.17
C PRO A 74 17.17 -26.24 -10.84
N ASP A 75 18.18 -25.39 -11.06
CA ASP A 75 19.57 -25.72 -10.75
C ASP A 75 19.92 -25.49 -9.27
N LYS A 76 18.99 -24.92 -8.50
CA LYS A 76 19.18 -24.61 -7.08
C LYS A 76 18.33 -25.49 -6.17
N ALA A 77 17.05 -25.17 -6.05
CA ALA A 77 16.17 -25.79 -5.05
C ALA A 77 14.79 -26.12 -5.61
N ASP A 78 14.25 -25.30 -6.52
CA ASP A 78 12.91 -25.46 -7.12
C ASP A 78 11.75 -25.63 -6.11
N ASP A 79 11.98 -25.30 -4.83
CA ASP A 79 11.03 -25.47 -3.73
C ASP A 79 9.68 -24.81 -4.04
N MET A 80 9.69 -23.58 -4.57
CA MET A 80 8.46 -22.81 -4.77
C MET A 80 7.57 -23.39 -5.88
N VAL A 81 8.20 -23.91 -6.94
CA VAL A 81 7.53 -24.53 -8.10
C VAL A 81 6.97 -25.90 -7.73
N ARG A 82 7.61 -26.59 -6.79
CA ARG A 82 7.20 -27.92 -6.31
C ARG A 82 6.24 -27.87 -5.12
N GLY A 83 5.84 -26.68 -4.69
CA GLY A 83 4.92 -26.51 -3.57
C GLY A 83 5.54 -26.86 -2.21
N ILE A 84 6.86 -26.70 -2.05
CA ILE A 84 7.57 -26.97 -0.79
C ILE A 84 7.62 -25.69 0.04
N ASP A 85 7.37 -25.82 1.35
CA ASP A 85 7.48 -24.70 2.28
C ASP A 85 8.90 -24.14 2.31
N ILE A 86 9.02 -22.82 2.15
CA ILE A 86 10.29 -22.12 2.31
C ILE A 86 10.32 -21.42 3.68
N SER A 87 11.52 -21.29 4.24
CA SER A 87 11.77 -20.44 5.42
C SER A 87 12.39 -19.13 4.92
N PRO A 88 11.59 -18.11 4.59
CA PRO A 88 12.11 -16.88 4.02
C PRO A 88 12.75 -16.03 5.11
N THR A 89 13.95 -15.53 4.85
CA THR A 89 14.61 -14.51 5.69
C THR A 89 14.85 -13.27 4.84
N CYS A 90 14.52 -12.09 5.36
CA CYS A 90 14.65 -10.82 4.64
C CYS A 90 15.40 -9.81 5.51
N PHE A 91 16.59 -9.38 5.08
CA PHE A 91 17.45 -8.46 5.84
C PHE A 91 17.74 -8.89 7.29
N GLY A 92 17.77 -10.20 7.56
CA GLY A 92 17.97 -10.75 8.90
C GLY A 92 16.70 -10.86 9.73
N GLU A 93 15.57 -10.33 9.25
CA GLU A 93 14.26 -10.52 9.84
C GLU A 93 13.63 -11.84 9.36
N VAL A 94 12.84 -12.44 10.24
CA VAL A 94 12.03 -13.64 9.98
C VAL A 94 10.55 -13.28 10.00
N PRO A 95 9.67 -14.08 9.36
CA PRO A 95 8.25 -13.79 9.35
C PRO A 95 7.65 -13.81 10.75
N GLU A 96 6.64 -12.98 10.96
CA GLU A 96 5.80 -12.98 12.15
C GLU A 96 5.19 -14.37 12.39
N THR A 97 5.42 -14.96 13.56
CA THR A 97 4.83 -16.26 13.94
C THR A 97 3.39 -16.15 14.41
N SER A 98 2.86 -14.93 14.57
CA SER A 98 1.53 -14.64 15.07
C SER A 98 0.44 -14.76 13.98
N ASN A 99 0.84 -14.59 12.72
CA ASN A 99 0.01 -14.79 11.54
C ASN A 99 0.88 -15.23 10.34
N PRO A 100 1.60 -16.38 10.44
CA PRO A 100 2.41 -16.87 9.35
C PRO A 100 1.44 -17.42 8.32
N ILE A 101 0.97 -16.56 7.43
CA ILE A 101 0.22 -17.05 6.29
C ILE A 101 1.15 -18.05 5.57
N THR A 102 0.62 -19.17 5.15
CA THR A 102 1.41 -20.35 4.78
C THR A 102 1.17 -20.69 3.33
N LYS A 103 1.95 -21.63 2.79
CA LYS A 103 1.75 -22.14 1.44
C LYS A 103 0.34 -22.72 1.29
N THR A 104 -0.41 -22.23 0.31
CA THR A 104 -1.71 -22.75 -0.10
C THR A 104 -1.65 -23.25 -1.53
N ASN A 105 -2.38 -24.33 -1.81
CA ASN A 105 -2.55 -24.82 -3.18
C ASN A 105 -3.74 -24.08 -3.80
N ILE A 106 -3.53 -23.47 -4.96
CA ILE A 106 -4.60 -22.91 -5.78
C ILE A 106 -4.91 -23.96 -6.86
N ILE A 107 -6.19 -24.32 -7.00
CA ILE A 107 -6.62 -25.22 -8.06
C ILE A 107 -6.85 -24.35 -9.31
N PRO A 108 -6.06 -24.53 -10.39
CA PRO A 108 -6.30 -23.82 -11.64
C PRO A 108 -7.60 -24.31 -12.30
N ASP A 109 -8.12 -23.53 -13.24
CA ASP A 109 -9.41 -23.85 -13.87
C ASP A 109 -9.38 -25.20 -14.62
N ASP A 110 -8.21 -25.58 -15.16
CA ASP A 110 -7.92 -26.93 -15.62
C ASP A 110 -6.79 -27.56 -14.79
N PRO A 111 -7.08 -28.55 -13.92
CA PRO A 111 -6.08 -29.19 -13.08
C PRO A 111 -5.07 -30.05 -13.86
N SER A 112 -5.32 -30.35 -15.13
CA SER A 112 -4.34 -31.05 -15.99
C SER A 112 -3.29 -30.11 -16.59
N SER A 113 -3.56 -28.80 -16.54
CA SER A 113 -2.70 -27.76 -17.12
C SER A 113 -1.46 -27.41 -16.29
N GLY A 114 -1.41 -27.84 -15.03
CA GLY A 114 -0.24 -27.75 -14.15
C GLY A 114 -0.63 -27.39 -12.71
N GLU A 115 0.34 -26.89 -11.93
CA GLU A 115 0.17 -26.61 -10.50
C GLU A 115 0.37 -25.13 -10.16
N VAL A 116 -0.39 -24.64 -9.18
CA VAL A 116 -0.32 -23.27 -8.69
C VAL A 116 -0.20 -23.26 -7.17
N PHE A 117 0.81 -22.56 -6.68
CA PHE A 117 1.10 -22.43 -5.27
C PHE A 117 1.14 -20.96 -4.87
N GLN A 118 0.52 -20.65 -3.74
CA GLN A 118 0.54 -19.33 -3.15
C GLN A 118 1.35 -19.36 -1.85
N TYR A 119 2.27 -18.42 -1.70
CA TYR A 119 3.10 -18.22 -0.51
C TYR A 119 2.84 -16.82 0.03
N GLN A 120 2.42 -16.72 1.27
CA GLN A 120 2.14 -15.44 1.90
C GLN A 120 3.04 -15.30 3.14
N TYR A 121 3.58 -14.12 3.41
CA TYR A 121 4.47 -13.90 4.55
C TYR A 121 4.29 -12.48 5.09
N GLU A 122 4.33 -12.31 6.40
CA GLU A 122 4.30 -11.00 7.06
C GLU A 122 5.64 -10.75 7.74
N PHE A 123 6.22 -9.57 7.52
CA PHE A 123 7.46 -9.12 8.15
C PHE A 123 7.24 -7.79 8.85
N GLU A 124 7.81 -7.65 10.05
CA GLU A 124 7.89 -6.38 10.75
C GLU A 124 9.29 -5.78 10.63
N TRP A 125 9.35 -4.44 10.59
CA TRP A 125 10.62 -3.73 10.49
C TRP A 125 10.78 -2.68 11.58
N GLY A 126 12.03 -2.43 11.96
CA GLY A 126 12.37 -1.32 12.86
C GLY A 126 11.71 -1.45 14.23
N GLY A 127 11.69 -2.67 14.79
CA GLY A 127 11.09 -2.97 16.10
C GLY A 127 9.57 -2.80 16.11
N SER A 128 8.87 -3.45 15.17
CA SER A 128 7.40 -3.48 15.14
C SER A 128 6.73 -2.12 14.90
N THR A 129 7.37 -1.25 14.13
CA THR A 129 6.81 0.08 13.80
C THR A 129 6.12 0.13 12.45
N ARG A 130 6.47 -0.81 11.56
CA ARG A 130 5.99 -0.91 10.17
C ARG A 130 5.98 -2.37 9.76
N CYS A 131 5.13 -2.69 8.79
CA CYS A 131 4.85 -4.06 8.38
C CYS A 131 4.92 -4.21 6.86
N THR A 132 5.18 -5.41 6.40
CA THR A 132 5.09 -5.80 5.00
C THR A 132 4.43 -7.16 4.89
N GLU A 133 3.38 -7.23 4.09
CA GLU A 133 2.73 -8.47 3.67
C GLU A 133 3.18 -8.78 2.24
N ILE A 134 3.79 -9.94 2.06
CA ILE A 134 4.27 -10.45 0.78
C ILE A 134 3.35 -11.60 0.38
N ASN A 135 2.82 -11.56 -0.82
CA ASN A 135 2.01 -12.61 -1.40
C ASN A 135 2.60 -12.98 -2.77
N THR A 136 3.02 -14.22 -2.91
CA THR A 136 3.69 -14.75 -4.10
C THR A 136 2.91 -15.93 -4.64
N ILE A 137 2.41 -15.81 -5.85
CA ILE A 137 1.74 -16.91 -6.56
C ILE A 137 2.69 -17.41 -7.64
N VAL A 138 3.01 -18.69 -7.61
CA VAL A 138 3.84 -19.38 -8.60
C VAL A 138 2.98 -20.39 -9.32
N ALA A 139 2.94 -20.30 -10.65
CA ALA A 139 2.24 -21.25 -11.52
C ALA A 139 3.26 -21.93 -12.43
N SER A 140 3.17 -23.25 -12.55
CA SER A 140 4.02 -24.05 -13.43
C SER A 140 3.15 -24.87 -14.37
N SER A 141 3.15 -24.49 -15.65
CA SER A 141 2.32 -25.15 -16.65
C SER A 141 3.00 -26.40 -17.24
N THR A 142 2.21 -27.45 -17.44
CA THR A 142 2.63 -28.65 -18.15
C THR A 142 2.68 -28.40 -19.65
N LEU A 143 3.75 -28.85 -20.32
CA LEU A 143 3.88 -28.71 -21.78
C LEU A 143 2.77 -29.50 -22.50
N GLY A 144 2.09 -28.86 -23.46
CA GLY A 144 1.04 -29.49 -24.28
C GLY A 144 -0.35 -29.51 -23.66
N ALA A 145 -0.55 -28.84 -22.52
CA ALA A 145 -1.84 -28.72 -21.85
C ALA A 145 -2.53 -27.36 -22.11
N GLY A 146 -1.99 -26.48 -22.97
CA GLY A 146 -2.66 -25.24 -23.37
C GLY A 146 -2.51 -24.05 -22.41
N GLY A 147 -1.76 -24.20 -21.31
CA GLY A 147 -1.45 -23.11 -20.37
C GLY A 147 -2.33 -23.11 -19.12
N ILE A 148 -1.90 -22.40 -18.08
CA ILE A 148 -2.66 -22.30 -16.82
C ILE A 148 -3.48 -21.01 -16.82
N THR A 149 -4.76 -21.13 -16.46
CA THR A 149 -5.60 -20.00 -16.09
C THR A 149 -5.95 -20.07 -14.60
N ILE A 150 -5.76 -18.94 -13.91
CA ILE A 150 -6.17 -18.72 -12.52
C ILE A 150 -7.28 -17.67 -12.51
N SER A 151 -8.51 -18.13 -12.32
CA SER A 151 -9.66 -17.25 -12.09
C SER A 151 -9.68 -16.67 -10.68
N ASN A 152 -10.47 -15.60 -10.48
CA ASN A 152 -10.71 -14.96 -9.19
C ASN A 152 -9.45 -14.39 -8.52
N MET A 153 -8.53 -13.85 -9.30
CA MET A 153 -7.26 -13.29 -8.80
C MET A 153 -7.45 -12.25 -7.70
N ARG A 154 -8.56 -11.50 -7.69
CA ARG A 154 -8.88 -10.53 -6.62
C ARG A 154 -9.14 -11.14 -5.25
N SER A 155 -9.50 -12.42 -5.18
CA SER A 155 -9.64 -13.11 -3.91
C SER A 155 -8.27 -13.43 -3.28
N TYR A 156 -7.25 -13.57 -4.10
CA TYR A 156 -5.88 -13.85 -3.66
C TYR A 156 -5.06 -12.57 -3.54
N VAL A 157 -5.23 -11.64 -4.48
CA VAL A 157 -4.51 -10.36 -4.57
C VAL A 157 -5.55 -9.24 -4.78
N PRO A 158 -6.00 -8.56 -3.71
CA PRO A 158 -7.08 -7.58 -3.79
C PRO A 158 -6.87 -6.45 -4.82
N GLY A 159 -5.61 -6.05 -5.04
CA GLY A 159 -5.18 -5.03 -5.99
C GLY A 159 -4.96 -5.53 -7.43
N PHE A 160 -5.28 -6.79 -7.74
CA PHE A 160 -5.06 -7.33 -9.08
C PHE A 160 -5.95 -6.62 -10.14
N PRO A 161 -5.40 -6.31 -11.33
CA PRO A 161 -6.15 -5.61 -12.38
C PRO A 161 -7.38 -6.39 -12.85
N THR A 162 -8.44 -5.66 -13.23
CA THR A 162 -9.69 -6.24 -13.72
C THR A 162 -10.17 -5.54 -14.97
N THR A 163 -10.96 -6.26 -15.77
CA THR A 163 -11.68 -5.72 -16.92
C THR A 163 -13.19 -5.85 -16.72
N PRO A 164 -14.01 -5.10 -17.46
CA PRO A 164 -15.47 -5.25 -17.39
C PRO A 164 -15.95 -6.67 -17.74
N THR A 165 -15.18 -7.42 -18.53
CA THR A 165 -15.46 -8.80 -18.91
C THR A 165 -15.00 -9.82 -17.86
N ILE A 166 -14.01 -9.46 -17.03
CA ILE A 166 -13.44 -10.33 -15.98
C ILE A 166 -13.36 -9.54 -14.66
N PRO A 167 -14.48 -9.40 -13.94
CA PRO A 167 -14.60 -8.48 -12.80
C PRO A 167 -13.82 -8.93 -11.55
N LEU A 168 -13.40 -10.19 -11.50
CA LEU A 168 -12.60 -10.75 -10.41
C LEU A 168 -11.12 -10.94 -10.76
N GLY A 169 -10.72 -10.53 -11.96
CA GLY A 169 -9.36 -10.67 -12.47
C GLY A 169 -8.99 -12.12 -12.80
N GLU A 170 -8.15 -12.29 -13.81
CA GLU A 170 -7.68 -13.58 -14.27
C GLU A 170 -6.19 -13.46 -14.62
N ALA A 171 -5.41 -14.46 -14.24
CA ALA A 171 -4.01 -14.57 -14.62
C ALA A 171 -3.83 -15.79 -15.51
N THR A 172 -3.22 -15.59 -16.66
CA THR A 172 -2.90 -16.66 -17.61
C THR A 172 -1.38 -16.88 -17.67
N CYS A 173 -0.98 -18.14 -17.80
CA CYS A 173 0.39 -18.57 -17.96
C CYS A 173 0.49 -19.46 -19.19
N ASP A 174 1.43 -19.16 -20.08
CA ASP A 174 1.61 -19.92 -21.32
C ASP A 174 2.01 -21.38 -21.05
N GLU A 175 1.70 -22.27 -21.97
CA GLU A 175 2.04 -23.69 -21.82
C GLU A 175 3.55 -23.93 -21.68
N GLY A 176 3.93 -24.86 -20.79
CA GLY A 176 5.34 -25.17 -20.52
C GLY A 176 6.15 -24.02 -19.91
N SER A 177 5.49 -22.93 -19.47
CA SER A 177 6.13 -21.79 -18.83
C SER A 177 5.88 -21.76 -17.31
N GLN A 178 6.72 -20.99 -16.62
CA GLN A 178 6.56 -20.69 -15.19
C GLN A 178 6.24 -19.21 -15.03
N CYS A 179 5.08 -18.92 -14.43
CA CYS A 179 4.65 -17.55 -14.18
C CYS A 179 4.70 -17.26 -12.69
N THR A 180 5.09 -16.04 -12.33
CA THR A 180 5.11 -15.62 -10.93
C THR A 180 4.48 -14.26 -10.77
N ILE A 181 3.52 -14.17 -9.85
CA ILE A 181 2.86 -12.93 -9.47
C ILE A 181 3.29 -12.61 -8.05
N LEU A 182 3.93 -11.46 -7.87
CA LEU A 182 4.29 -10.92 -6.56
C LEU A 182 3.40 -9.73 -6.27
N ALA A 183 2.66 -9.79 -5.16
CA ALA A 183 1.93 -8.67 -4.61
C ALA A 183 2.49 -8.39 -3.21
N VAL A 184 3.02 -7.19 -3.00
CA VAL A 184 3.62 -6.80 -1.73
C VAL A 184 2.96 -5.53 -1.23
N SER A 185 2.41 -5.60 -0.02
CA SER A 185 1.79 -4.47 0.67
C SER A 185 2.64 -4.03 1.85
N GLY A 186 3.05 -2.78 1.87
CA GLY A 186 3.74 -2.16 3.01
C GLY A 186 2.82 -1.25 3.80
N TYR A 187 3.01 -1.23 5.11
CA TYR A 187 2.19 -0.47 6.07
C TYR A 187 3.08 0.38 6.99
N ASN A 188 2.60 1.55 7.38
CA ASN A 188 3.24 2.43 8.36
C ASN A 188 2.98 2.03 9.84
N ARG A 189 2.55 0.79 10.08
CA ARG A 189 2.13 0.25 11.38
C ARG A 189 2.62 -1.20 11.51
N PRO A 190 2.73 -1.74 12.74
CA PRO A 190 2.97 -3.17 12.94
C PRO A 190 1.87 -4.03 12.32
N CYS A 191 2.20 -5.28 12.01
CA CYS A 191 1.31 -6.21 11.30
C CYS A 191 0.04 -6.49 12.12
N SER A 192 0.17 -6.54 13.45
CA SER A 192 -0.94 -6.68 14.40
C SER A 192 -1.99 -5.56 14.36
N SER A 193 -1.66 -4.39 13.77
CA SER A 193 -2.55 -3.21 13.76
C SER A 193 -2.79 -2.63 12.35
N LYS A 194 -2.57 -3.44 11.30
CA LYS A 194 -2.66 -2.99 9.90
C LYS A 194 -4.03 -2.43 9.47
N SER A 195 -5.11 -2.85 10.12
CA SER A 195 -6.49 -2.38 9.87
C SER A 195 -6.92 -1.19 10.75
N GLY A 196 -6.01 -0.64 11.56
CA GLY A 196 -6.29 0.48 12.45
C GLY A 196 -6.50 1.82 11.72
N TYR A 197 -7.16 2.76 12.41
CA TYR A 197 -7.30 4.13 11.91
C TYR A 197 -5.93 4.82 11.72
N GLY A 198 -5.76 5.48 10.57
CA GLY A 198 -4.49 6.13 10.21
C GLY A 198 -3.42 5.18 9.67
N SER A 199 -3.79 3.93 9.36
CA SER A 199 -2.96 3.02 8.57
C SER A 199 -2.87 3.52 7.13
N VAL A 200 -1.65 3.61 6.61
CA VAL A 200 -1.35 3.93 5.22
C VAL A 200 -0.74 2.70 4.59
N GLN A 201 -1.39 2.22 3.52
CA GLN A 201 -0.95 1.07 2.75
C GLN A 201 -0.40 1.52 1.39
N ARG A 202 0.71 0.91 0.97
CA ARG A 202 1.24 1.02 -0.39
C ARG A 202 1.49 -0.38 -0.93
N GLU A 203 1.00 -0.64 -2.13
CA GLU A 203 1.09 -1.95 -2.78
C GLU A 203 2.02 -1.87 -4.00
N VAL A 204 2.82 -2.92 -4.18
CA VAL A 204 3.68 -3.14 -5.34
C VAL A 204 3.30 -4.48 -5.94
N LEU A 205 2.82 -4.46 -7.18
CA LEU A 205 2.45 -5.65 -7.93
C LEU A 205 3.45 -5.87 -9.08
N LEU A 206 3.95 -7.09 -9.19
CA LEU A 206 4.91 -7.51 -10.21
C LEU A 206 4.44 -8.83 -10.81
N GLN A 207 4.51 -8.94 -12.13
CA GLN A 207 4.26 -10.17 -12.85
C GLN A 207 5.49 -10.50 -13.68
N PHE A 208 5.87 -11.78 -13.70
CA PHE A 208 7.01 -12.31 -14.42
C PHE A 208 6.64 -13.58 -15.17
#